data_AF-A0A6G7YBI8-F1
#
_entry.id   AF-A0A6G7YBI8-F1
#
_cell.length_a   1.000
_cell.length_b   1.000
_cell.length_c   1.000
_cell.angle_alpha   90.00
_cell.angle_beta   90.00
_cell.angle_gamma   90.00
#
_symmetry.space_group_name_H-M   'P 1'
#
loop_
_entity.id
_entity.type
_entity.pdbx_description
1 polymer ?
#
loop_
_entity_poly.entity_id
_entity_poly.type
_entity_poly.pdbx_seq_one_letter_code
_entity_poly.pdbx_strand_id
1 'polypeptide(L)' 'MVRVVAQAGRVVVGRTLPGRGAWLHPGCLEAALKRRALPRALRAPGVSTEGLAEAVAAEAGSGRGASR' A
#
# COMPACT_ATOMS: atom_id res chain seq x y z
N MET A 1 -2.12 -4.10 10.11
CA MET A 1 -1.37 -3.00 9.46
C MET A 1 -0.75 -3.54 8.18
N VAL A 2 -0.84 -2.80 7.07
CA VAL A 2 -0.34 -3.15 5.75
C VAL A 2 0.63 -2.08 5.28
N ARG A 3 1.81 -2.46 4.75
CA ARG A 3 2.76 -1.51 4.16
C ARG A 3 2.59 -1.50 2.65
N VAL A 4 2.37 -0.33 2.08
CA VAL A 4 2.33 -0.12 0.63
C VAL A 4 3.56 0.65 0.17
N VAL A 5 4.02 0.39 -1.05
CA VAL A 5 5.24 0.97 -1.64
C VAL A 5 4.94 1.40 -3.07
N ALA A 6 5.56 2.49 -3.53
CA ALA A 6 5.54 2.85 -4.95
C ALA A 6 6.60 2.05 -5.71
N GLN A 7 6.18 1.26 -6.69
CA GLN A 7 7.08 0.47 -7.54
C GLN A 7 6.60 0.52 -8.99
N ALA A 8 7.51 0.88 -9.91
CA ALA A 8 7.23 0.93 -11.36
C ALA A 8 5.92 1.66 -11.72
N GLY A 9 5.68 2.83 -11.10
CA GLY A 9 4.47 3.64 -11.36
C GLY A 9 3.18 3.11 -10.73
N ARG A 10 3.24 2.07 -9.88
CA ARG A 10 2.08 1.49 -9.20
C ARG A 10 2.28 1.41 -7.69
N VAL A 11 1.18 1.37 -6.94
CA VAL A 11 1.18 1.11 -5.51
C VAL A 11 1.02 -0.39 -5.29
N VAL A 12 1.99 -1.00 -4.60
CA VAL A 12 2.00 -2.44 -4.28
C VAL A 12 2.07 -2.65 -2.78
N VAL A 13 1.54 -3.77 -2.28
CA VAL A 13 1.74 -4.17 -0.89
C VAL A 13 3.09 -4.87 -0.74
N GLY A 14 3.84 -4.51 0.29
CA GLY A 14 5.11 -5.15 0.58
C GLY A 14 5.75 -4.62 1.86
N ARG A 15 5.83 -5.48 2.87
CA ARG A 15 6.47 -5.16 4.16
C ARG A 15 7.98 -4.97 4.03
N THR A 16 8.63 -5.79 3.21
CA THR A 16 10.09 -5.81 3.02
C THR A 16 10.54 -5.21 1.69
N LEU A 17 9.62 -4.72 0.85
CA LEU A 17 9.98 -4.15 -0.44
C LEU A 17 10.83 -2.87 -0.28
N PRO A 18 11.90 -2.71 -1.09
CA PRO A 18 12.77 -1.54 -1.02
C PRO A 18 12.04 -0.27 -1.46
N GLY A 19 12.54 0.89 -1.02
CA GLY A 19 12.01 2.19 -1.39
C GLY A 19 11.05 2.80 -0.36
N ARG A 20 10.44 3.94 -0.73
CA ARG A 20 9.54 4.70 0.15
C ARG A 20 8.21 3.98 0.29
N GLY A 21 7.85 3.63 1.53
CA GLY A 21 6.58 3.00 1.86
C GLY A 21 5.70 3.85 2.77
N ALA A 22 4.42 3.51 2.81
CA ALA A 22 3.42 4.06 3.71
C ALA A 22 2.70 2.92 4.45
N TRP A 23 2.40 3.13 5.73
CA TRP A 23 1.61 2.19 6.52
C TRP A 23 0.14 2.57 6.46
N LEU A 24 -0.69 1.56 6.28
CA LEU A 24 -2.13 1.68 6.11
C LEU A 24 -2.84 0.65 6.99
N HIS A 25 -3.89 1.08 7.68
CA HIS A 25 -4.85 0.14 8.26
C HIS A 25 -5.76 -0.40 7.14
N PRO A 26 -6.03 -1.72 7.02
CA PRO A 26 -6.86 -2.27 5.94
C PRO A 26 -8.20 -1.55 5.75
N GLY A 27 -8.89 -1.21 6.83
CA GLY A 27 -10.17 -0.48 6.79
C GLY A 27 -10.07 0.99 6.37
N CYS A 28 -8.87 1.55 6.23
CA CYS A 28 -8.66 2.94 5.83
C CYS A 28 -8.35 3.12 4.33
N LEU A 29 -8.33 2.04 3.54
CA LEU A 29 -7.96 2.11 2.12
C LEU A 29 -8.87 3.05 1.33
N GLU A 30 -10.19 2.90 1.45
CA GLU A 30 -11.17 3.73 0.75
C GLU A 30 -10.97 5.23 1.03
N ALA A 31 -10.79 5.58 2.30
CA ALA A 31 -10.53 6.96 2.69
C ALA A 31 -9.20 7.48 2.11
N ALA A 32 -8.17 6.63 2.07
CA ALA A 32 -6.87 6.97 1.50
C ALA A 32 -6.94 7.19 -0.01
N LEU A 33 -7.71 6.38 -0.74
CA LEU A 33 -7.94 6.52 -2.19
C LEU A 33 -8.72 7.79 -2.50
N LYS A 34 -9.88 8.00 -1.84
CA LYS A 34 -10.74 9.19 -2.05
C LYS A 34 -9.98 10.49 -1.83
N ARG A 35 -9.09 10.53 -0.82
CA ARG A 35 -8.30 11.72 -0.49
C ARG A 35 -7.02 11.84 -1.32
N ARG A 36 -6.69 10.89 -2.20
CA ARG A 36 -5.39 10.81 -2.89
C ARG A 36 -4.22 10.90 -1.88
N ALA A 37 -4.33 10.19 -0.76
CA ALA A 37 -3.33 10.20 0.31
C ALA A 37 -2.08 9.39 -0.07
N LEU A 38 -2.24 8.29 -0.81
CA LEU A 38 -1.14 7.39 -1.16
C LEU A 38 -0.07 8.05 -2.06
N PRO A 39 -0.43 8.73 -3.17
CA PRO A 39 0.57 9.42 -4.00
C PRO A 39 1.37 10.46 -3.20
N ARG A 40 0.71 11.16 -2.26
CA ARG A 40 1.36 12.13 -1.37
C ARG A 40 2.29 11.48 -0.35
N ALA A 41 1.83 10.43 0.34
CA ALA A 41 2.64 9.69 1.31
C ALA A 41 3.87 9.04 0.67
N LEU A 42 3.70 8.51 -0.54
CA LEU A 42 4.76 7.87 -1.32
C LEU A 42 5.64 8.85 -2.10
N ARG A 43 5.30 10.15 -2.12
CA ARG A 43 5.95 11.19 -2.95
C ARG A 43 6.05 10.78 -4.43
N ALA A 44 5.03 10.09 -4.93
CA ALA A 44 4.96 9.52 -6.27
C ALA A 44 3.67 10.03 -6.94
N PRO A 45 3.64 11.28 -7.45
CA PRO A 45 2.49 11.78 -8.19
C PRO A 45 2.25 10.90 -9.43
N GLY A 46 0.98 10.63 -9.74
CA GLY A 46 0.61 9.80 -10.90
C GLY A 46 0.76 8.29 -10.70
N VAL A 47 1.13 7.82 -9.50
CA VAL A 47 1.15 6.38 -9.21
C VAL A 47 -0.26 5.78 -9.32
N SER A 48 -0.38 4.67 -10.04
CA SER A 48 -1.64 3.94 -10.16
C SER A 48 -1.93 3.13 -8.90
N THR A 49 -3.19 3.14 -8.48
CA THR A 49 -3.72 2.35 -7.35
C THR A 49 -4.58 1.18 -7.81
N GLU A 50 -4.52 0.84 -9.08
CA GLU A 50 -5.21 -0.30 -9.66
C GLU A 50 -4.76 -1.61 -9.00
N GLY A 51 -5.72 -2.48 -8.67
CA GLY A 51 -5.46 -3.76 -7.99
C GLY A 51 -5.06 -3.66 -6.50
N LEU A 52 -5.00 -2.43 -5.95
CA LEU A 52 -4.54 -2.23 -4.58
C LEU A 52 -5.54 -2.75 -3.53
N ALA A 53 -6.84 -2.71 -3.82
CA ALA A 53 -7.87 -3.18 -2.89
C ALA A 53 -7.78 -4.68 -2.67
N GLU A 54 -7.64 -5.44 -3.75
CA GLU A 54 -7.43 -6.88 -3.73
C GLU A 54 -6.13 -7.24 -2.99
N ALA A 55 -5.03 -6.52 -3.28
CA ALA A 55 -3.75 -6.75 -2.62
C ALA A 55 -3.80 -6.47 -1.10
N VAL A 56 -4.47 -5.40 -0.68
CA VAL A 56 -4.65 -5.06 0.74
C VAL A 56 -5.54 -6.09 1.45
N ALA A 57 -6.60 -6.56 0.79
CA ALA A 57 -7.47 -7.61 1.33
C ALA A 57 -6.72 -8.95 1.49
N ALA A 58 -5.93 -9.34 0.48
CA ALA A 58 -5.10 -10.54 0.52
C ALA A 58 -4.11 -10.51 1.70
N GLU A 59 -3.47 -9.35 1.95
CA GLU A 59 -2.48 -9.18 3.01
C GLU A 59 -3.10 -9.05 4.40
N ALA A 60 -4.30 -8.50 4.51
CA ALA A 60 -5.07 -8.51 5.75
C ALA A 60 -5.44 -9.94 6.17
N GLY A 61 -5.70 -10.83 5.21
CA GLY A 61 -5.97 -12.25 5.47
C GLY A 61 -4.71 -13.12 5.60
N SER A 62 -3.56 -12.68 5.06
CA SER A 62 -2.44 -13.60 4.91
C SER A 62 -1.61 -13.82 6.17
N GLY A 63 -1.61 -12.93 7.19
CA GLY A 63 -0.92 -13.14 8.48
C GLY A 63 0.55 -13.61 8.40
N ARG A 64 1.17 -13.59 7.22
CA ARG A 64 2.46 -14.18 6.89
C ARG A 64 3.43 -13.04 6.73
N GLY A 65 4.05 -12.70 7.84
CA GLY A 65 5.11 -11.70 7.88
C GLY A 65 5.72 -11.63 9.27
N ALA A 66 6.12 -12.80 9.78
CA ALA A 66 7.17 -12.90 10.77
C ALA A 66 8.50 -12.60 10.07
N SER A 67 9.27 -11.65 10.59
CA SER A 67 10.75 -11.65 10.62
C SER A 67 11.24 -10.39 11.32
N ARG A 68 11.59 -10.58 12.59
CA ARG A 68 12.24 -9.68 13.57
C ARG A 68 11.38 -8.60 14.22
#